data_AF-A0A6C0JF60-F1
#
_entry.id   AF-A0A6C0JF60-F1
#
_cell.length_a   1.000
_cell.length_b   1.000
_cell.length_c   1.000
_cell.angle_alpha   90.00
_cell.angle_beta   90.00
_cell.angle_gamma   90.00
#
_symmetry.space_group_name_H-M   'P 1'
#
loop_
_entity.id
_entity.type
_entity.pdbx_description
1 polymer ?
#
loop_
_entity_poly.entity_id
_entity_poly.type
_entity_poly.pdbx_seq_one_letter_code
_entity_poly.pdbx_strand_id
1 'polypeptide(L)' 'MKSIRDTCIEFLQNEDIRKDVKEVMKPLANIVYNEIYLYLWLLCFYNLFLFFIILAILFLLLRINHQSKLL' A
#
# COMPACT_ATOMS: atom_id res chain seq x y z
N MET A 1 -30.67 -16.32 24.83
CA MET A 1 -29.27 -16.16 25.27
C MET A 1 -28.59 -15.28 24.24
N LYS A 2 -28.10 -14.09 24.62
CA LYS A 2 -27.42 -13.21 23.66
C LYS A 2 -26.12 -13.91 23.25
N SER A 3 -25.94 -14.14 21.95
CA SER A 3 -24.72 -14.76 21.45
C SER A 3 -23.56 -13.81 21.68
N ILE A 4 -22.38 -14.35 22.00
CA ILE A 4 -21.13 -13.58 22.14
C ILE A 4 -20.89 -12.70 20.91
N ARG A 5 -21.39 -13.13 19.74
CA ARG A 5 -21.41 -12.37 18.48
C ARG A 5 -22.23 -11.08 18.57
N ASP A 6 -23.42 -11.10 19.15
CA ASP A 6 -24.27 -9.91 19.28
C ASP A 6 -23.64 -8.91 20.26
N THR A 7 -23.09 -9.42 21.36
CA THR A 7 -22.33 -8.63 22.33
C THR A 7 -21.08 -8.02 21.68
N CYS A 8 -20.31 -8.78 20.89
CA CYS A 8 -19.17 -8.26 20.15
C CYS A 8 -19.55 -7.20 19.10
N ILE A 9 -20.68 -7.38 18.39
CA ILE A 9 -21.15 -6.40 17.40
C ILE A 9 -21.60 -5.12 18.09
N GLU A 10 -22.30 -5.24 19.23
CA GLU A 10 -22.70 -4.11 20.06
C GLU A 10 -21.46 -3.38 20.62
N PHE A 11 -20.44 -4.11 21.09
CA PHE A 11 -19.15 -3.55 21.51
C PHE A 11 -18.38 -2.86 20.37
N LEU A 12 -18.34 -3.42 19.16
CA LEU A 12 -17.67 -2.83 18.00
C LEU A 12 -18.42 -1.62 17.40
N GLN A 13 -19.73 -1.53 17.59
CA GLN A 13 -20.55 -0.39 17.17
C GLN A 13 -20.51 0.79 18.15
N ASN A 14 -20.05 0.59 19.38
CA ASN A 14 -19.89 1.68 20.34
C ASN A 14 -18.80 2.65 19.87
N GLU A 15 -19.17 3.92 19.68
CA GLU A 15 -18.28 4.98 19.19
C GLU A 15 -17.05 5.21 20.09
N ASP A 16 -17.18 4.93 21.39
CA ASP A 16 -16.11 5.00 22.37
C ASP A 16 -15.01 3.97 22.09
N ILE A 17 -15.36 2.74 21.68
CA ILE A 17 -14.37 1.72 21.32
C ILE A 17 -13.66 2.06 20.02
N ARG A 18 -14.33 2.72 19.06
CA ARG A 18 -13.66 3.25 17.86
C ARG A 18 -12.63 4.33 18.21
N LYS A 19 -12.91 5.17 19.21
CA LYS A 19 -11.97 6.17 19.73
C LYS A 19 -10.80 5.50 20.44
N ASP A 20 -11.05 4.53 21.30
CA ASP A 20 -10.03 3.79 22.03
C ASP A 20 -9.16 2.95 21.09
N VAL A 21 -9.76 2.27 20.10
CA VAL A 21 -9.01 1.56 19.06
C VAL A 21 -8.15 2.53 18.26
N LYS A 22 -8.63 3.74 17.94
CA LYS A 22 -7.84 4.75 17.24
C LYS A 22 -6.72 5.33 18.12
N GLU A 23 -6.91 5.42 19.42
CA GLU A 23 -5.89 5.83 20.39
C GLU A 23 -4.85 4.74 20.68
N VAL A 24 -5.24 3.47 20.69
CA VAL A 24 -4.33 2.32 20.82
C VAL A 24 -3.61 2.02 19.50
N MET A 25 -4.27 2.26 18.36
CA MET A 25 -3.65 2.16 17.05
C MET A 25 -2.70 3.31 16.75
N LYS A 26 -2.82 4.49 17.38
CA LYS A 26 -1.84 5.58 17.20
C LYS A 26 -0.40 5.18 17.56
N PRO A 27 -0.08 4.67 18.76
CA PRO A 27 1.28 4.28 19.13
C PRO A 27 1.75 3.04 18.36
N LEU A 28 0.86 2.08 18.10
CA LEU A 28 1.15 0.91 17.24
C LEU A 28 1.46 1.35 15.81
N ALA A 29 0.63 2.21 15.22
CA ALA A 29 0.87 2.80 13.92
C ALA A 29 2.14 3.64 13.94
N ASN A 30 2.50 4.33 15.02
CA ASN A 30 3.73 5.13 15.09
C ASN A 30 5.01 4.25 15.12
N ILE A 31 4.99 3.15 15.89
CA ILE A 31 6.09 2.17 15.94
C ILE A 31 6.22 1.45 14.60
N VAL A 32 5.09 1.00 14.06
CA VAL A 32 5.00 0.34 12.75
C VAL A 32 5.33 1.34 11.63
N TYR A 33 4.95 2.62 11.74
CA TYR A 33 5.31 3.65 10.77
C TYR A 33 6.82 3.76 10.71
N ASN A 34 7.52 3.88 11.83
CA ASN A 34 8.96 4.14 11.75
C ASN A 34 9.73 3.02 11.04
N GLU A 35 9.38 1.75 11.29
CA GLU A 35 10.05 0.64 10.62
C GLU A 35 9.49 0.36 9.22
N ILE A 36 8.17 0.32 9.05
CA ILE A 36 7.54 0.04 7.74
C ILE A 36 7.68 1.22 6.76
N TYR A 37 7.83 2.45 7.23
CA TYR A 37 7.99 3.62 6.35
C TYR A 37 9.22 3.48 5.46
N LEU A 38 10.34 2.98 6.00
CA LEU A 38 11.55 2.74 5.19
C LEU A 38 11.30 1.65 4.13
N TYR A 39 10.57 0.59 4.47
CA TYR A 39 10.18 -0.46 3.51
C TYR A 39 9.20 0.05 2.45
N LEU A 40 8.19 0.84 2.83
CA LEU A 40 7.24 1.48 1.92
C LEU A 40 7.96 2.44 0.98
N TRP A 41 8.90 3.23 1.50
CA TRP A 41 9.70 4.14 0.70
C TRP A 41 10.56 3.38 -0.31
N LEU A 42 11.27 2.33 0.13
CA LEU A 42 12.02 1.44 -0.77
C LEU A 42 11.12 0.79 -1.82
N LEU A 43 9.92 0.33 -1.44
CA LEU A 43 8.93 -0.25 -2.35
C LEU A 43 8.47 0.78 -3.39
N CYS A 44 8.16 2.01 -2.97
CA CYS A 44 7.79 3.09 -3.88
C CYS A 44 8.93 3.43 -4.85
N PHE A 45 10.17 3.56 -4.36
CA PHE A 45 11.33 3.78 -5.20
C PHE A 45 11.54 2.64 -6.19
N TYR A 46 11.46 1.39 -5.74
CA TYR A 46 11.59 0.22 -6.59
C TYR A 46 10.53 0.23 -7.71
N ASN A 47 9.26 0.48 -7.37
CA ASN A 47 8.18 0.54 -8.36
C ASN A 47 8.37 1.70 -9.34
N LEU A 48 8.86 2.86 -8.88
CA LEU A 48 9.15 4.01 -9.72
C LEU A 48 10.28 3.70 -10.72
N PHE A 49 11.38 3.08 -10.26
CA PHE A 49 12.45 2.62 -11.15
C PHE A 49 11.95 1.58 -12.17
N LEU A 50 11.14 0.62 -11.72
CA LEU A 50 10.58 -0.42 -12.58
C LEU A 50 9.70 0.18 -13.67
N PHE A 51 8.89 1.19 -13.34
CA PHE A 51 8.10 1.94 -14.31
C PHE A 51 8.97 2.61 -15.39
N PHE A 52 10.07 3.27 -14.99
CA PHE A 52 11.01 3.86 -15.95
C PHE A 52 11.69 2.83 -16.85
N ILE A 53 12.07 1.66 -16.31
CA ILE A 53 12.66 0.57 -17.09
C ILE A 53 11.68 0.06 -18.15
N ILE A 54 10.42 -0.16 -17.77
CA ILE A 54 9.38 -0.59 -18.72
C ILE A 54 9.22 0.45 -19.84
N LEU A 55 9.18 1.74 -19.50
CA LEU A 55 9.10 2.82 -20.50
C LEU A 55 10.31 2.82 -21.43
N ALA A 56 11.52 2.63 -20.90
CA ALA A 56 12.74 2.58 -21.69
C ALA A 56 12.74 1.39 -22.66
N ILE A 57 12.32 0.21 -22.21
CA ILE A 57 12.16 -0.98 -23.06
C ILE A 57 11.13 -0.73 -24.15
N LEU A 58 9.98 -0.15 -23.80
CA LEU A 58 8.91 0.15 -24.75
C LEU A 58 9.39 1.16 -25.81
N PHE A 59 10.10 2.20 -25.39
CA PHE A 59 10.68 3.19 -26.30
C PHE A 59 11.73 2.57 -27.23
N LEU A 60 12.62 1.72 -26.69
CA LEU A 60 13.62 1.01 -27.48
C LEU A 60 12.97 0.09 -28.52
N LEU A 61 11.92 -0.63 -28.13
CA LEU A 61 11.18 -1.53 -29.00
C LEU A 61 10.46 -0.77 -30.12
N LEU A 62 9.83 0.37 -29.81
CA LEU A 62 9.25 1.27 -30.82
C LEU A 62 10.31 1.79 -31.80
N ARG A 63 11.50 2.20 -31.29
CA ARG A 63 12.60 2.66 -32.14
C ARG A 63 13.06 1.56 -33.10
N ILE A 64 13.28 0.34 -32.59
CA ILE A 64 13.70 -0.81 -33.41
C ILE A 64 12.62 -1.14 -34.46
N ASN A 65 11.35 -1.18 -34.07
CA ASN A 65 10.25 -1.46 -34.99
C ASN A 65 10.12 -0.39 -36.09
N HIS A 66 10.36 0.88 -35.78
CA HIS A 66 10.39 1.95 -36.78
C HIS A 66 11.55 1.79 -37.77
N GLN A 67 12.75 1.40 -37.30
CA GLN A 67 13.91 1.16 -38.16
C GLN A 67 13.71 -0.08 -39.06
N SER A 68 13.08 -1.14 -38.53
CA SER A 68 12.76 -2.37 -39.27
C SER A 68 11.77 -2.14 -40.41
N LYS A 69 10.82 -1.19 -40.26
CA LYS A 69 9.88 -0.83 -41.33
C LYS A 69 10.48 0.04 -42.44
N LEU A 70 11.67 0.58 -42.24
CA LEU A 70 12.33 1.51 -43.17
C LEU A 70 13.36 0.81 -44.08
N LEU A 71 13.57 -0.49 -43.88
CA LEU A 71 14.51 -1.37 -44.59
C LEU A 71 13.71 -2.41 -45.38
#